data_AF-A0A226EY66-F1
#
_entry.id   AF-A0A226EY66-F1
#
_cell.length_a   1.000
_cell.length_b   1.000
_cell.length_c   1.000
_cell.angle_alpha   90.00
_cell.angle_beta   90.00
_cell.angle_gamma   90.00
#
_symmetry.space_group_name_H-M   'P 1'
#
loop_
_entity.id
_entity.type
_entity.pdbx_description
1 polymer ?
#
loop_
_entity_poly.entity_id
_entity_poly.type
_entity_poly.pdbx_seq_one_letter_code
_entity_poly.pdbx_strand_id
1 'polypeptide(L)'
;METIDEPLAMIYDPQEIDTGLILFPGTTLVPPGSLKRSMINKIPCLIWTEIRFNQKMYTTHFMPFLLRHLKLCRRLNSVLFDFDRKSGNLVMTKNPAQIRMFRLQIVFHLAYCIIIVGHLSFSALTKAKQFQGFVILCMYIIILCGRWNYDLDVAIVQIINSAITFENKIFQETRALGANIETKLMKLFLHVTFYSVIAVIVAIPGLILLDPCSPPFLLSIREDCASMTWTTSIGVQHLAVLYETWMLMHVIMGGTMEIIYILFAGIVSLLNYFAELNRKIRVSETAADFKTCTKLYRSIQILEKMFNGFLMVRLVPVYMLLMPTLQILTQYVSIMMHDEIPMPAFLIFPLVWGNVFVNNIFVFTLASWVNNISTKILRETVNAMVRYGWGGRRSAIIKGAKACTVLKIKFCSNFIDSGTPLVIQNFCLAQTMSLILISGSRKGR
;
A
#
# COMPACT_ATOMS: atom_id res chain seq x y z
N MET A 1 -2.08 -2.74 -47.87
CA MET A 1 -3.19 -2.70 -46.89
C MET A 1 -2.57 -2.23 -45.58
N GLU A 2 -2.41 -0.92 -45.46
CA GLU A 2 -1.74 -0.25 -44.33
C GLU A 2 -2.80 0.11 -43.28
N THR A 3 -2.67 -0.42 -42.08
CA THR A 3 -3.45 0.00 -40.92
C THR A 3 -2.56 0.89 -40.06
N ILE A 4 -2.89 2.18 -40.05
CA ILE A 4 -2.32 3.20 -39.18
C ILE A 4 -3.06 3.09 -37.83
N ASP A 5 -2.35 2.63 -36.80
CA ASP A 5 -2.84 2.65 -35.41
C ASP A 5 -2.69 4.07 -34.84
N GLU A 6 -3.81 4.78 -34.68
CA GLU A 6 -3.90 5.99 -33.87
C GLU A 6 -3.82 5.66 -32.37
N PRO A 7 -3.09 6.45 -31.56
CA PRO A 7 -3.10 6.29 -30.12
C PRO A 7 -4.40 6.85 -29.53
N LEU A 8 -5.19 5.98 -28.87
CA LEU A 8 -6.36 6.34 -28.07
C LEU A 8 -6.00 7.43 -27.06
N ALA A 9 -6.51 8.64 -27.28
CA ALA A 9 -6.57 9.68 -26.28
C ALA A 9 -7.67 9.31 -25.26
N MET A 10 -7.27 8.99 -24.03
CA MET A 10 -8.18 8.74 -22.92
C MET A 10 -8.82 10.09 -22.51
N ILE A 11 -10.01 10.37 -23.04
CA ILE A 11 -10.83 11.52 -22.63
C ILE A 11 -11.49 11.16 -21.31
N TYR A 12 -11.04 11.81 -20.23
CA TYR A 12 -11.62 11.67 -18.90
C TYR A 12 -12.74 12.70 -18.75
N ASP A 13 -13.99 12.24 -18.70
CA ASP A 13 -15.17 13.09 -18.48
C ASP A 13 -15.35 13.36 -16.97
N PRO A 14 -15.31 14.61 -16.48
CA PRO A 14 -15.45 14.91 -15.07
C PRO A 14 -16.86 15.46 -14.79
N GLN A 15 -17.88 14.61 -14.70
CA GLN A 15 -19.17 15.00 -14.12
C GLN A 15 -19.73 13.96 -13.15
N GLU A 16 -20.23 14.50 -12.03
CA GLU A 16 -21.05 13.90 -10.96
C GLU A 16 -20.48 12.74 -10.14
N ILE A 17 -20.01 13.06 -8.93
CA ILE A 17 -20.06 12.13 -7.79
C ILE A 17 -20.82 12.83 -6.67
N ASP A 18 -22.06 12.40 -6.52
CA ASP A 18 -22.95 12.70 -5.40
C ASP A 18 -22.33 12.18 -4.10
N THR A 19 -22.23 13.04 -3.09
CA THR A 19 -21.51 12.76 -1.83
C THR A 19 -22.34 11.89 -0.88
N GLY A 20 -22.28 10.57 -1.06
CA GLY A 20 -22.66 9.61 -0.03
C GLY A 20 -21.61 9.58 1.09
N LEU A 21 -21.94 10.13 2.26
CA LEU A 21 -21.13 10.01 3.47
C LEU A 21 -21.22 8.56 3.98
N ILE A 22 -20.10 7.82 4.01
CA ILE A 22 -20.03 6.53 4.69
C ILE A 22 -19.95 6.81 6.20
N LEU A 23 -21.08 6.67 6.90
CA LEU A 23 -21.15 6.69 8.36
C LEU A 23 -20.62 5.35 8.90
N PHE A 24 -19.56 5.40 9.71
CA PHE A 24 -19.15 4.26 10.53
C PHE A 24 -20.18 4.06 11.65
N PRO A 25 -20.83 2.90 11.77
CA PRO A 25 -21.74 2.62 12.88
C PRO A 25 -20.95 2.58 14.20
N GLY A 26 -21.32 3.39 15.19
CA GLY A 26 -20.82 3.29 16.57
C GLY A 26 -19.83 4.37 17.02
N THR A 27 -19.49 5.37 16.20
CA THR A 27 -18.79 6.56 16.70
C THR A 27 -19.81 7.59 17.18
N THR A 28 -19.92 7.78 18.50
CA THR A 28 -20.49 9.01 19.06
C THR A 28 -19.70 10.18 18.49
N LEU A 29 -20.38 11.04 17.73
CA LEU A 29 -19.85 12.29 17.22
C LEU A 29 -19.33 13.11 18.41
N VAL A 30 -18.01 13.13 18.61
CA VAL A 30 -17.37 14.15 19.43
C VAL A 30 -17.69 15.47 18.75
N PRO A 31 -18.34 16.44 19.43
CA PRO A 31 -18.71 17.70 18.81
C PRO A 31 -17.48 18.38 18.22
N PRO A 32 -17.57 18.92 16.99
CA PRO A 32 -16.48 19.61 16.32
C PRO A 32 -16.24 20.96 17.03
N GLY A 33 -15.55 20.93 18.17
CA GLY A 33 -15.36 22.12 18.98
C GLY A 33 -14.53 21.99 20.26
N SER A 34 -14.31 20.78 20.80
CA SER A 34 -13.64 20.64 22.11
C SER A 34 -12.22 20.07 22.09
N LEU A 35 -11.71 19.61 20.95
CA LEU A 35 -10.29 19.23 20.86
C LEU A 35 -9.44 20.50 20.75
N LYS A 36 -8.99 21.00 21.91
CA LYS A 36 -8.01 22.08 22.02
C LYS A 36 -6.90 21.91 20.98
N ARG A 37 -6.86 22.84 20.01
CA ARG A 37 -5.81 23.08 19.00
C ARG A 37 -4.41 23.34 19.58
N SER A 38 -4.23 23.14 20.89
CA SER A 38 -3.07 23.50 21.70
C SER A 38 -2.00 22.41 21.79
N MET A 39 -2.31 21.13 21.52
CA MET A 39 -1.29 20.06 21.59
C MET A 39 -0.74 19.64 20.22
N ILE A 40 -1.49 19.82 19.13
CA ILE A 40 -1.04 19.41 17.79
C ILE A 40 -0.04 20.43 17.17
N ASN A 41 -0.06 21.70 17.61
CA ASN A 41 0.90 22.71 17.16
C ASN A 41 2.26 22.65 17.88
N LYS A 42 2.46 21.73 18.84
CA LYS A 42 3.69 21.61 19.64
C LYS A 42 4.42 20.27 19.50
N ILE A 43 3.93 19.36 18.65
CA ILE A 43 4.77 18.25 18.19
C ILE A 43 5.74 18.84 17.16
N PRO A 44 7.06 18.70 17.33
CA PRO A 44 8.00 19.56 16.65
C PRO A 44 8.01 19.27 15.15
N CYS A 45 7.51 20.24 14.38
CA CYS A 45 7.91 20.51 13.00
C CYS A 45 9.42 20.84 12.88
N LEU A 46 10.18 20.73 13.98
CA LEU A 46 11.61 21.04 14.14
C LEU A 46 12.57 19.99 13.59
N ILE A 47 12.11 18.82 13.11
CA ILE A 47 13.02 17.85 12.47
C ILE A 47 13.27 18.18 10.98
N TRP A 48 12.61 19.21 10.42
CA TRP A 48 12.53 19.37 8.96
C TRP A 48 13.08 20.67 8.37
N THR A 49 13.76 21.50 9.16
CA THR A 49 14.19 22.83 8.69
C THR A 49 15.33 22.83 7.66
N GLU A 50 16.01 21.72 7.39
CA GLU A 50 17.10 21.73 6.39
C GLU A 50 17.29 20.40 5.64
N ILE A 51 16.20 19.83 5.15
CA ILE A 51 16.26 18.55 4.45
C ILE A 51 16.51 18.74 2.94
N ARG A 52 17.70 18.35 2.48
CA ARG A 52 18.08 18.34 1.04
C ARG A 52 17.68 17.00 0.40
N PHE A 53 16.77 17.02 -0.56
CA PHE A 53 16.39 15.88 -1.40
C PHE A 53 16.94 16.10 -2.80
N ASN A 54 17.70 15.16 -3.37
CA ASN A 54 18.17 15.29 -4.76
C ASN A 54 18.72 13.95 -5.31
N GLN A 55 17.88 12.95 -5.50
CA GLN A 55 18.22 11.77 -6.33
C GLN A 55 17.00 11.32 -7.14
N LYS A 56 17.28 10.77 -8.33
CA LYS A 56 16.34 9.96 -9.13
C LYS A 56 15.78 8.85 -8.24
N MET A 57 14.62 9.04 -7.65
CA MET A 57 14.25 8.24 -6.49
C MET A 57 13.72 6.86 -6.87
N TYR A 58 12.72 6.83 -7.75
CA TYR A 58 12.12 5.60 -8.21
C TYR A 58 13.13 4.74 -8.96
N THR A 59 13.83 5.34 -9.92
CA THR A 59 14.79 4.64 -10.77
C THR A 59 16.08 4.21 -10.05
N THR A 60 16.58 4.98 -9.07
CA THR A 60 17.84 4.61 -8.38
C THR A 60 17.60 3.77 -7.14
N HIS A 61 16.56 4.10 -6.35
CA HIS A 61 16.34 3.43 -5.06
C HIS A 61 15.33 2.31 -5.15
N PHE A 62 14.19 2.50 -5.81
CA PHE A 62 13.11 1.50 -5.79
C PHE A 62 13.24 0.46 -6.90
N MET A 63 13.70 0.87 -8.09
CA MET A 63 13.83 -0.01 -9.25
C MET A 63 14.69 -1.25 -8.98
N PRO A 64 15.88 -1.17 -8.33
CA PRO A 64 16.65 -2.38 -8.04
C PRO A 64 15.89 -3.41 -7.18
N PHE A 65 15.10 -2.95 -6.20
CA PHE A 65 14.25 -3.82 -5.38
C PHE A 65 13.10 -4.38 -6.21
N LEU A 66 12.43 -3.53 -6.99
CA LEU A 66 11.35 -3.93 -7.89
C LEU A 66 11.82 -5.02 -8.85
N LEU A 67 12.98 -4.86 -9.48
CA LEU A 67 13.54 -5.87 -10.40
C LEU A 67 13.89 -7.18 -9.69
N ARG A 68 14.41 -7.12 -8.46
CA ARG A 68 14.66 -8.32 -7.65
C ARG A 68 13.36 -9.05 -7.31
N HIS A 69 12.34 -8.31 -6.88
CA HIS A 69 11.02 -8.85 -6.55
C HIS A 69 10.32 -9.41 -7.80
N LEU A 70 10.37 -8.67 -8.91
CA LEU A 70 9.81 -9.06 -10.20
C LEU A 70 10.43 -10.36 -10.72
N LYS A 71 11.75 -10.54 -10.57
CA LYS A 71 12.43 -11.79 -10.93
C LYS A 71 11.89 -12.99 -10.14
N LEU A 72 11.59 -12.81 -8.85
CA LEU A 72 10.97 -13.85 -8.03
C LEU A 72 9.52 -14.12 -8.45
N CYS A 73 8.73 -13.06 -8.62
CA CYS A 73 7.34 -13.17 -9.05
C CYS A 73 7.20 -13.84 -10.42
N ARG A 74 8.09 -13.52 -11.37
CA ARG A 74 8.11 -14.14 -12.69
C ARG A 74 8.38 -15.63 -12.63
N ARG A 75 9.26 -16.09 -11.74
CA ARG A 75 9.47 -17.54 -11.53
C ARG A 75 8.22 -18.23 -11.03
N LEU A 76 7.37 -17.52 -10.29
CA LEU A 76 6.10 -18.02 -9.76
C LEU A 76 4.91 -17.77 -10.69
N ASN A 77 5.11 -17.14 -11.85
CA ASN A 77 4.04 -16.61 -12.72
C ASN A 77 3.03 -15.73 -11.97
N SER A 78 3.46 -15.07 -10.89
CA SER A 78 2.57 -14.33 -10.01
C SER A 78 2.28 -12.89 -10.45
N VAL A 79 2.85 -12.47 -11.59
CA VAL A 79 2.78 -11.11 -12.15
C VAL A 79 2.72 -11.16 -13.67
N LEU A 80 2.09 -10.15 -14.27
CA LEU A 80 1.82 -10.05 -15.72
C LEU A 80 2.77 -9.15 -16.49
N PHE A 81 3.76 -8.54 -15.83
CA PHE A 81 4.66 -7.60 -16.47
C PHE A 81 6.10 -8.05 -16.40
N ASP A 82 6.84 -7.67 -17.44
CA ASP A 82 8.27 -7.90 -17.61
C ASP A 82 8.99 -6.55 -17.69
N PHE A 83 10.26 -6.55 -17.34
CA PHE A 83 11.11 -5.37 -17.52
C PHE A 83 11.85 -5.49 -18.85
N ASP A 84 11.56 -4.57 -19.78
CA ASP A 84 12.30 -4.48 -21.04
C ASP A 84 13.58 -3.69 -20.82
N ARG A 85 14.71 -4.39 -20.86
CA ARG A 85 16.04 -3.79 -20.70
C ARG A 85 16.39 -2.79 -21.79
N LYS A 86 15.80 -2.90 -22.99
CA LYS A 86 16.10 -2.00 -24.11
C LYS A 86 15.45 -0.64 -23.89
N SER A 87 14.17 -0.62 -23.55
CA SER A 87 13.45 0.63 -23.28
C SER A 87 13.66 1.17 -21.87
N GLY A 88 14.07 0.32 -20.92
CA GLY A 88 14.13 0.68 -19.49
C GLY A 88 12.75 0.81 -18.85
N ASN A 89 11.71 0.29 -19.51
CA ASN A 89 10.32 0.37 -19.08
C ASN A 89 9.76 -1.01 -18.74
N LEU A 90 8.71 -1.03 -17.93
CA LEU A 90 7.88 -2.21 -17.74
C LEU A 90 6.96 -2.40 -18.94
N VAL A 91 6.77 -3.64 -19.37
CA VAL A 91 5.88 -4.03 -20.47
C VAL A 91 5.00 -5.18 -20.01
N MET A 92 3.76 -5.24 -20.53
CA MET A 92 2.92 -6.41 -20.31
C MET A 92 3.53 -7.63 -21.00
N THR A 93 3.50 -8.78 -20.33
CA THR A 93 3.96 -10.04 -20.91
C THR A 93 3.07 -10.41 -22.10
N LYS A 94 3.70 -10.84 -23.19
CA LYS A 94 2.98 -11.35 -24.39
C LYS A 94 2.81 -12.86 -24.35
N ASN A 95 3.32 -13.53 -23.31
CA ASN A 95 3.27 -14.98 -23.21
C ASN A 95 1.86 -15.46 -22.78
N PRO A 96 1.08 -16.11 -23.67
CA PRO A 96 -0.29 -16.53 -23.36
C PRO A 96 -0.35 -17.57 -22.24
N ALA A 97 0.68 -18.40 -22.08
CA ALA A 97 0.74 -19.39 -21.01
C ALA A 97 0.89 -18.72 -19.63
N GLN A 98 1.72 -17.68 -19.53
CA GLN A 98 1.88 -16.91 -18.29
C GLN A 98 0.60 -16.16 -17.93
N ILE A 99 -0.07 -15.55 -18.92
CA ILE A 99 -1.37 -14.86 -18.72
C ILE A 99 -2.42 -15.85 -18.20
N ARG A 100 -2.54 -17.02 -18.85
CA ARG A 100 -3.47 -18.08 -18.42
C ARG A 100 -3.17 -18.54 -17.00
N MET A 101 -1.90 -18.79 -16.70
CA MET A 101 -1.47 -19.23 -15.38
C MET A 101 -1.78 -18.19 -14.29
N PHE A 102 -1.52 -16.90 -14.56
CA PHE A 102 -1.82 -15.82 -13.63
C PHE A 102 -3.32 -15.71 -13.35
N ARG A 103 -4.17 -15.81 -14.38
CA ARG A 103 -5.63 -15.81 -14.22
C ARG A 103 -6.11 -16.99 -13.39
N LEU A 104 -5.59 -18.19 -13.67
CA LEU A 104 -5.89 -19.39 -12.88
C LEU A 104 -5.48 -19.20 -11.41
N GLN A 105 -4.31 -18.63 -11.13
CA GLN A 105 -3.87 -18.32 -9.76
C GLN A 105 -4.83 -17.35 -9.04
N ILE A 106 -5.34 -16.30 -9.70
CA ILE A 106 -6.33 -15.40 -9.09
C ILE A 106 -7.62 -16.15 -8.78
N VAL A 107 -8.13 -16.96 -9.71
CA VAL A 107 -9.36 -17.75 -9.52
C VAL A 107 -9.18 -18.74 -8.37
N PHE A 108 -8.03 -19.43 -8.30
CA PHE A 108 -7.72 -20.33 -7.19
C PHE A 108 -7.61 -19.59 -5.86
N HIS A 109 -7.01 -18.40 -5.83
CA HIS A 109 -6.94 -17.60 -4.62
C HIS A 109 -8.33 -17.15 -4.16
N LEU A 110 -9.19 -16.71 -5.07
CA LEU A 110 -10.58 -16.37 -4.73
C LEU A 110 -11.35 -17.58 -4.20
N ALA A 111 -11.27 -18.73 -4.90
CA ALA A 111 -11.91 -19.97 -4.46
C ALA A 111 -11.41 -20.41 -3.09
N TYR A 112 -10.10 -20.31 -2.85
CA TYR A 112 -9.47 -20.61 -1.56
C TYR A 112 -10.02 -19.71 -0.45
N CYS A 113 -10.14 -18.40 -0.66
CA CYS A 113 -10.78 -17.49 0.31
C CYS A 113 -12.23 -17.89 0.62
N ILE A 114 -13.02 -18.27 -0.39
CA ILE A 114 -14.42 -18.69 -0.21
C ILE A 114 -14.49 -19.98 0.63
N ILE A 115 -13.64 -20.97 0.32
CA ILE A 115 -13.56 -22.22 1.08
C ILE A 115 -13.19 -21.94 2.53
N ILE A 116 -12.21 -21.06 2.78
CA ILE A 116 -11.82 -20.68 4.14
C ILE A 116 -12.98 -20.00 4.88
N VAL A 117 -13.69 -19.06 4.25
CA VAL A 117 -14.84 -18.40 4.87
C VAL A 117 -15.90 -19.42 5.28
N GLY A 118 -16.23 -20.36 4.38
CA GLY A 118 -17.15 -21.45 4.67
C GLY A 118 -16.66 -22.31 5.84
N HIS A 119 -15.40 -22.73 5.79
CA HIS A 119 -14.80 -23.52 6.86
C HIS A 119 -14.84 -22.80 8.21
N LEU A 120 -14.40 -21.54 8.29
CA LEU A 120 -14.39 -20.78 9.54
C LEU A 120 -15.79 -20.48 10.10
N SER A 121 -16.79 -20.37 9.21
CA SER A 121 -18.17 -20.05 9.60
C SER A 121 -18.96 -21.27 10.06
N PHE A 122 -18.74 -22.44 9.45
CA PHE A 122 -19.54 -23.64 9.70
C PHE A 122 -18.82 -24.72 10.54
N SER A 123 -17.52 -24.62 10.76
CA SER A 123 -16.78 -25.60 11.57
C SER A 123 -16.96 -25.41 13.08
N ALA A 124 -16.95 -26.51 13.81
CA ALA A 124 -16.94 -26.54 15.28
C ALA A 124 -15.54 -26.25 15.87
N LEU A 125 -14.83 -25.26 15.31
CA LEU A 125 -13.51 -24.86 15.79
C LEU A 125 -13.61 -24.13 17.14
N THR A 126 -12.58 -24.29 17.98
CA THR A 126 -12.43 -23.48 19.19
C THR A 126 -12.31 -22.00 18.82
N LYS A 127 -12.69 -21.09 19.73
CA LYS A 127 -12.64 -19.66 19.45
C LYS A 127 -11.24 -19.19 19.06
N ALA A 128 -10.19 -19.67 19.72
CA ALA A 128 -8.82 -19.35 19.36
C ALA A 128 -8.47 -19.76 17.92
N LYS A 129 -8.83 -20.98 17.53
CA LYS A 129 -8.65 -21.46 16.16
C LYS A 129 -9.43 -20.61 15.15
N GLN A 130 -10.67 -20.23 15.46
CA GLN A 130 -11.45 -19.32 14.60
C GLN A 130 -10.75 -17.96 14.41
N PHE A 131 -10.24 -17.35 15.48
CA PHE A 131 -9.53 -16.07 15.40
C PHE A 131 -8.21 -16.18 14.62
N GLN A 132 -7.44 -17.25 14.83
CA GLN A 132 -6.24 -17.53 14.04
C GLN A 132 -6.55 -17.64 12.55
N GLY A 133 -7.59 -18.41 12.21
CA GLY A 133 -8.03 -18.56 10.82
C GLY A 133 -8.48 -17.24 10.22
N PHE A 134 -9.19 -16.40 10.98
CA PHE A 134 -9.69 -15.11 10.53
C PHE A 134 -8.56 -14.10 10.27
N VAL A 135 -7.50 -14.09 11.08
CA VAL A 135 -6.29 -13.28 10.83
C VAL A 135 -5.68 -13.61 9.47
N ILE A 136 -5.46 -14.90 9.20
CA ILE A 136 -4.87 -15.35 7.94
C ILE A 136 -5.82 -15.04 6.78
N LEU A 137 -7.13 -15.28 6.93
CA LEU A 137 -8.13 -14.91 5.93
C LEU A 137 -8.08 -13.41 5.58
N CYS A 138 -8.04 -12.52 6.58
CA CYS A 138 -7.94 -11.08 6.34
C CYS A 138 -6.67 -10.73 5.53
N MET A 139 -5.53 -11.37 5.82
CA MET A 139 -4.32 -11.19 5.02
C MET A 139 -4.53 -11.62 3.57
N TYR A 140 -5.10 -12.81 3.35
CA TYR A 140 -5.37 -13.32 2.01
C TYR A 140 -6.31 -12.38 1.22
N ILE A 141 -7.37 -11.85 1.84
CA ILE A 141 -8.29 -10.91 1.18
C ILE A 141 -7.57 -9.60 0.81
N ILE A 142 -6.76 -9.02 1.71
CA ILE A 142 -5.98 -7.79 1.41
C ILE A 142 -5.10 -8.01 0.18
N ILE A 143 -4.38 -9.15 0.14
CA ILE A 143 -3.48 -9.50 -0.96
C ILE A 143 -4.26 -9.81 -2.24
N LEU A 144 -5.43 -10.46 -2.14
CA LEU A 144 -6.31 -10.76 -3.28
C LEU A 144 -6.78 -9.47 -3.94
N CYS A 145 -7.31 -8.52 -3.17
CA CYS A 145 -7.74 -7.22 -3.68
C CYS A 145 -6.57 -6.44 -4.27
N GLY A 146 -5.43 -6.45 -3.56
CA GLY A 146 -4.19 -5.85 -4.04
C GLY A 146 -3.79 -6.40 -5.41
N ARG A 147 -3.93 -7.70 -5.65
CA ARG A 147 -3.53 -8.43 -6.86
C ARG A 147 -4.61 -8.61 -7.93
N TRP A 148 -5.87 -8.25 -7.65
CA TRP A 148 -7.00 -8.45 -8.56
C TRP A 148 -6.87 -7.76 -9.93
N ASN A 149 -6.16 -8.37 -10.87
CA ASN A 149 -5.96 -7.84 -12.22
C ASN A 149 -6.36 -8.85 -13.31
N TYR A 150 -7.59 -9.36 -13.23
CA TYR A 150 -8.10 -10.37 -14.16
C TYR A 150 -8.18 -9.86 -15.62
N ASP A 151 -8.57 -8.60 -15.77
CA ASP A 151 -8.77 -7.91 -17.05
C ASP A 151 -7.48 -7.42 -17.70
N LEU A 152 -6.32 -7.71 -17.09
CA LEU A 152 -5.00 -7.33 -17.58
C LEU A 152 -4.85 -5.81 -17.74
N ASP A 153 -5.38 -5.06 -16.78
CA ASP A 153 -5.29 -3.60 -16.74
C ASP A 153 -3.82 -3.14 -16.77
N VAL A 154 -3.55 -2.23 -17.69
CA VAL A 154 -2.24 -1.61 -17.94
C VAL A 154 -1.93 -0.47 -16.98
N ALA A 155 -2.89 -0.03 -16.16
CA ALA A 155 -2.74 1.11 -15.25
C ALA A 155 -1.50 1.02 -14.36
N ILE A 156 -1.22 -0.14 -13.76
CA ILE A 156 -0.05 -0.38 -12.90
C ILE A 156 1.26 -0.09 -13.67
N VAL A 157 1.40 -0.68 -14.85
CA VAL A 157 2.58 -0.51 -15.71
C VAL A 157 2.70 0.94 -16.17
N GLN A 158 1.58 1.57 -16.54
CA GLN A 158 1.55 2.96 -16.97
C GLN A 158 1.95 3.92 -15.85
N ILE A 159 1.48 3.73 -14.61
CA ILE A 159 1.87 4.56 -13.46
C ILE A 159 3.38 4.49 -13.23
N ILE A 160 3.94 3.28 -13.20
CA ILE A 160 5.38 3.08 -12.99
C ILE A 160 6.20 3.69 -14.13
N ASN A 161 5.84 3.41 -15.39
CA ASN A 161 6.54 3.98 -16.55
C ASN A 161 6.41 5.50 -16.61
N SER A 162 5.27 6.05 -16.19
CA SER A 162 5.08 7.50 -16.11
C SER A 162 5.99 8.12 -15.06
N ALA A 163 6.14 7.49 -13.88
CA ALA A 163 7.10 7.92 -12.86
C ALA A 163 8.55 7.86 -13.38
N ILE A 164 8.95 6.77 -14.05
CA ILE A 164 10.29 6.63 -14.65
C ILE A 164 10.54 7.72 -15.71
N THR A 165 9.58 7.92 -16.61
CA THR A 165 9.66 8.93 -17.68
C THR A 165 9.73 10.34 -17.10
N PHE A 166 8.94 10.60 -16.06
CA PHE A 166 8.92 11.86 -15.34
C PHE A 166 10.27 12.16 -14.67
N GLU A 167 10.86 11.18 -13.99
CA GLU A 167 12.21 11.30 -13.41
C GLU A 167 13.28 11.55 -14.45
N ASN A 168 13.23 10.83 -15.57
CA ASN A 168 14.19 11.02 -16.65
C ASN A 168 14.11 12.44 -17.24
N LYS A 169 12.92 13.03 -17.35
CA LYS A 169 12.74 14.40 -17.83
C LYS A 169 13.21 15.46 -16.81
N ILE A 170 13.03 15.24 -15.51
CA ILE A 170 13.34 16.24 -14.48
C ILE A 170 14.82 16.27 -14.11
N PHE A 171 15.43 15.09 -14.03
CA PHE A 171 16.78 14.93 -13.51
C PHE A 171 17.87 14.84 -14.59
N GLN A 172 17.56 15.14 -15.86
CA GLN A 172 18.56 15.23 -16.92
C GLN A 172 19.63 16.30 -16.64
N GLU A 173 19.26 17.39 -15.95
CA GLU A 173 20.12 18.56 -15.75
C GLU A 173 20.72 18.67 -14.35
N THR A 174 20.32 17.82 -13.40
CA THR A 174 20.69 17.98 -11.99
C THR A 174 21.76 16.96 -11.60
N ARG A 175 22.92 17.44 -11.13
CA ARG A 175 23.98 16.58 -10.57
C ARG A 175 23.42 15.77 -9.39
N ALA A 176 23.79 14.50 -9.29
CA ALA A 176 23.40 13.64 -8.18
C ALA A 176 23.93 14.21 -6.86
N LEU A 177 23.04 14.63 -5.96
CA LEU A 177 23.40 15.01 -4.58
C LEU A 177 23.16 13.82 -3.65
N GLY A 178 23.69 13.89 -2.42
CA GLY A 178 23.62 12.80 -1.44
C GLY A 178 22.20 12.41 -1.03
N ALA A 179 22.01 11.15 -0.64
CA ALA A 179 20.73 10.60 -0.20
C ALA A 179 20.28 11.19 1.15
N ASN A 180 19.01 11.60 1.22
CA ASN A 180 18.40 12.10 2.44
C ASN A 180 18.10 10.97 3.45
N ILE A 181 18.01 11.32 4.74
CA ILE A 181 17.57 10.46 5.86
C ILE A 181 16.23 9.79 5.53
N GLU A 182 15.27 10.49 4.94
CA GLU A 182 13.96 9.90 4.61
C GLU A 182 14.06 8.81 3.55
N THR A 183 14.89 9.03 2.53
CA THR A 183 15.17 8.03 1.51
C THR A 183 15.85 6.80 2.12
N LYS A 184 16.77 7.01 3.07
CA LYS A 184 17.41 5.93 3.83
C LYS A 184 16.39 5.17 4.69
N LEU A 185 15.49 5.88 5.36
CA LEU A 185 14.42 5.29 6.17
C LEU A 185 13.45 4.49 5.30
N MET A 186 13.07 5.01 4.13
CA MET A 186 12.24 4.29 3.17
C MET A 186 12.93 3.02 2.68
N LYS A 187 14.21 3.12 2.33
CA LYS A 187 15.00 1.96 1.90
C LYS A 187 15.03 0.91 3.01
N LEU A 188 15.26 1.32 4.25
CA LEU A 188 15.22 0.41 5.40
C LEU A 188 13.84 -0.25 5.54
N PHE A 189 12.77 0.54 5.49
CA PHE A 189 11.39 0.05 5.56
C PHE A 189 11.09 -0.99 4.48
N LEU A 190 11.49 -0.74 3.22
CA LEU A 190 11.31 -1.70 2.13
C LEU A 190 12.10 -3.00 2.35
N HIS A 191 13.32 -2.94 2.90
CA HIS A 191 14.06 -4.16 3.23
C HIS A 191 13.41 -4.93 4.36
N VAL A 192 13.04 -4.25 5.45
CA VAL A 192 12.38 -4.88 6.60
C VAL A 192 11.09 -5.55 6.15
N THR A 193 10.28 -4.87 5.34
CA THR A 193 9.03 -5.42 4.78
C THR A 193 9.30 -6.61 3.87
N PHE A 194 10.31 -6.54 3.00
CA PHE A 194 10.66 -7.66 2.12
C PHE A 194 11.07 -8.90 2.94
N TYR A 195 11.95 -8.74 3.93
CA TYR A 195 12.37 -9.86 4.77
C TYR A 195 11.26 -10.37 5.68
N SER A 196 10.37 -9.50 6.18
CA SER A 196 9.22 -9.94 6.97
C SER A 196 8.22 -10.74 6.14
N VAL A 197 8.00 -10.36 4.87
CA VAL A 197 7.21 -11.14 3.90
C VAL A 197 7.82 -12.53 3.69
N ILE A 198 9.13 -12.63 3.47
CA ILE A 198 9.80 -13.93 3.35
C ILE A 198 9.68 -14.75 4.64
N ALA A 199 9.80 -14.11 5.80
CA ALA A 199 9.63 -14.78 7.09
C ALA A 199 8.22 -15.39 7.24
N VAL A 200 7.17 -14.65 6.86
CA VAL A 200 5.78 -15.16 6.86
C VAL A 200 5.61 -16.34 5.90
N ILE A 201 6.20 -16.25 4.69
CA ILE A 201 6.16 -17.33 3.69
C ILE A 201 6.80 -18.63 4.20
N VAL A 202 7.82 -18.53 5.05
CA VAL A 202 8.49 -19.70 5.65
C VAL A 202 7.78 -20.17 6.92
N ALA A 203 7.29 -19.25 7.74
CA ALA A 203 6.68 -19.57 9.03
C ALA A 203 5.35 -20.32 8.88
N ILE A 204 4.53 -19.98 7.88
CA ILE A 204 3.22 -20.62 7.68
C ILE A 204 3.35 -22.11 7.29
N PRO A 205 4.18 -22.52 6.32
CA PRO A 205 4.44 -23.95 6.08
C PRO A 205 5.00 -24.66 7.31
N GLY A 206 5.89 -23.99 8.07
CA GLY A 206 6.37 -24.51 9.35
C GLY A 206 5.24 -24.76 10.34
N LEU A 207 4.26 -23.85 10.42
CA LEU A 207 3.06 -24.01 11.22
C LEU A 207 2.24 -25.23 10.77
N ILE A 208 2.03 -25.41 9.46
CA ILE A 208 1.27 -26.56 8.94
C ILE A 208 1.95 -27.88 9.29
N LEU A 209 3.28 -27.94 9.26
CA LEU A 209 4.04 -29.14 9.61
C LEU A 209 3.94 -29.48 11.10
N LEU A 210 3.84 -28.47 11.96
CA LEU A 210 3.75 -28.63 13.41
C LEU A 210 2.33 -28.92 13.89
N ASP A 211 1.34 -28.26 13.29
CA ASP A 211 -0.09 -28.43 13.59
C ASP A 211 -0.89 -28.46 12.28
N PRO A 212 -1.07 -29.64 11.66
CA PRO A 212 -1.85 -29.77 10.42
C PRO A 212 -3.34 -29.44 10.63
N CYS A 213 -3.81 -29.44 11.88
CA CYS A 213 -5.17 -29.05 12.27
C CYS A 213 -5.31 -27.54 12.53
N SER A 214 -4.29 -26.73 12.25
CA SER A 214 -4.39 -25.28 12.39
C SER A 214 -5.23 -24.71 11.25
N PRO A 215 -6.30 -23.93 11.51
CA PRO A 215 -6.97 -23.20 10.46
C PRO A 215 -6.09 -22.03 9.96
N PRO A 216 -6.30 -21.57 8.72
CA PRO A 216 -7.36 -21.94 7.79
C PRO A 216 -6.91 -22.96 6.71
N PHE A 217 -5.88 -23.76 6.98
CA PHE A 217 -5.24 -24.59 5.96
C PHE A 217 -6.12 -25.79 5.53
N LEU A 218 -5.93 -26.29 4.32
CA LEU A 218 -6.70 -27.41 3.75
C LEU A 218 -6.70 -28.65 4.64
N LEU A 219 -5.58 -28.95 5.31
CA LEU A 219 -5.49 -30.08 6.23
C LEU A 219 -6.42 -29.95 7.43
N SER A 220 -6.74 -28.73 7.87
CA SER A 220 -7.67 -28.48 8.98
C SER A 220 -9.13 -28.77 8.65
N ILE A 221 -9.48 -28.90 7.36
CA ILE A 221 -10.83 -29.25 6.91
C ILE A 221 -11.12 -30.74 7.11
N ARG A 222 -10.07 -31.57 7.20
CA ARG A 222 -10.22 -33.02 7.38
C ARG A 222 -10.54 -33.35 8.84
N GLU A 223 -11.52 -34.23 9.04
CA GLU A 223 -11.91 -34.72 10.37
C GLU A 223 -10.78 -35.51 11.06
N ASP A 224 -9.93 -36.17 10.27
CA ASP A 224 -8.82 -37.00 10.74
C ASP A 224 -7.48 -36.24 10.81
N CYS A 225 -7.49 -34.90 10.83
CA CYS A 225 -6.25 -34.11 10.85
C CYS A 225 -5.37 -34.43 12.08
N ALA A 226 -5.97 -34.82 13.21
CA ALA A 226 -5.27 -35.07 14.46
C ALA A 226 -4.52 -36.43 14.49
N SER A 227 -4.96 -37.40 13.68
CA SER A 227 -4.33 -38.71 13.57
C SER A 227 -3.30 -38.78 12.44
N MET A 228 -3.04 -37.66 11.75
CA MET A 228 -2.06 -37.61 10.68
C MET A 228 -0.66 -37.84 11.21
N THR A 229 -0.06 -38.96 10.82
CA THR A 229 1.36 -39.22 10.99
C THR A 229 2.08 -38.88 9.69
N TRP A 230 3.22 -38.20 9.80
CA TRP A 230 4.09 -37.93 8.66
C TRP A 230 4.78 -39.22 8.23
N THR A 231 4.10 -40.03 7.43
CA THR A 231 4.63 -41.27 6.87
C THR A 231 5.75 -40.99 5.88
N THR A 232 6.70 -41.91 5.74
CA THR A 232 7.81 -41.79 4.77
C THR A 232 7.33 -41.83 3.31
N SER A 233 6.14 -42.35 3.03
CA SER A 233 5.54 -42.34 1.69
C SER A 233 4.90 -40.99 1.37
N ILE A 234 5.05 -40.56 0.10
CA ILE A 234 4.44 -39.34 -0.44
C ILE A 234 2.92 -39.56 -0.53
N GLY A 235 2.20 -39.13 0.52
CA GLY A 235 0.73 -39.17 0.61
C GLY A 235 0.04 -37.84 0.31
N VAL A 236 -1.29 -37.83 0.40
CA VAL A 236 -2.17 -36.65 0.21
C VAL A 236 -1.76 -35.47 1.11
N GLN A 237 -1.25 -35.75 2.31
CA GLN A 237 -0.80 -34.72 3.26
C GLN A 237 0.36 -33.89 2.69
N HIS A 238 1.35 -34.54 2.07
CA HIS A 238 2.49 -33.87 1.46
C HIS A 238 2.06 -32.99 0.28
N LEU A 239 1.10 -33.48 -0.52
CA LEU A 239 0.53 -32.71 -1.62
C LEU A 239 -0.23 -31.47 -1.12
N ALA A 240 -0.97 -31.58 0.00
CA ALA A 240 -1.66 -30.45 0.60
C ALA A 240 -0.67 -29.39 1.12
N VAL A 241 0.39 -29.79 1.83
CA VAL A 241 1.44 -28.86 2.30
C VAL A 241 2.14 -28.19 1.12
N LEU A 242 2.47 -28.95 0.07
CA LEU A 242 3.10 -28.41 -1.13
C LEU A 242 2.19 -27.39 -1.82
N TYR A 243 0.90 -27.72 -1.96
CA TYR A 243 -0.09 -26.81 -2.53
C TYR A 243 -0.23 -25.54 -1.70
N GLU A 244 -0.36 -25.65 -0.37
CA GLU A 244 -0.46 -24.51 0.55
C GLU A 244 0.76 -23.60 0.48
N THR A 245 1.95 -24.20 0.46
CA THR A 245 3.21 -23.47 0.33
C THR A 245 3.28 -22.75 -1.02
N TRP A 246 2.91 -23.43 -2.11
CA TRP A 246 2.88 -22.85 -3.44
C TRP A 246 1.85 -21.71 -3.54
N MET A 247 0.64 -21.90 -3.00
CA MET A 247 -0.41 -20.88 -2.90
C MET A 247 0.10 -19.64 -2.19
N LEU A 248 0.60 -19.83 -0.97
CA LEU A 248 1.13 -18.77 -0.12
C LEU A 248 2.25 -17.98 -0.82
N MET A 249 3.23 -18.69 -1.40
CA MET A 249 4.37 -18.06 -2.07
C MET A 249 3.92 -17.14 -3.19
N HIS A 250 3.09 -17.61 -4.13
CA HIS A 250 2.72 -16.77 -5.26
C HIS A 250 1.74 -15.67 -4.86
N VAL A 251 0.79 -15.95 -3.95
CA VAL A 251 -0.18 -14.98 -3.44
C VAL A 251 0.54 -13.81 -2.78
N ILE A 252 1.34 -14.10 -1.74
CA ILE A 252 2.02 -13.06 -0.96
C ILE A 252 3.03 -12.32 -1.83
N MET A 253 3.88 -13.02 -2.60
CA MET A 253 4.88 -12.34 -3.44
C MET A 253 4.25 -11.45 -4.50
N GLY A 254 3.16 -11.90 -5.14
CA GLY A 254 2.44 -11.11 -6.16
C GLY A 254 1.77 -9.88 -5.58
N GLY A 255 0.91 -10.02 -4.57
CA GLY A 255 0.15 -8.86 -4.07
C GLY A 255 0.98 -7.89 -3.23
N THR A 256 2.00 -8.36 -2.50
CA THR A 256 2.91 -7.44 -1.79
C THR A 256 3.69 -6.55 -2.74
N MET A 257 4.04 -7.04 -3.94
CA MET A 257 4.73 -6.24 -4.95
C MET A 257 3.84 -5.06 -5.41
N GLU A 258 2.57 -5.32 -5.74
CA GLU A 258 1.64 -4.26 -6.15
C GLU A 258 1.44 -3.23 -5.02
N ILE A 259 1.20 -3.70 -3.80
CA ILE A 259 1.05 -2.82 -2.63
C ILE A 259 2.32 -1.98 -2.40
N ILE A 260 3.50 -2.61 -2.34
CA ILE A 260 4.76 -1.93 -2.01
C ILE A 260 5.16 -0.93 -3.09
N TYR A 261 5.17 -1.32 -4.37
CA TYR A 261 5.74 -0.48 -5.43
C TYR A 261 4.74 0.49 -6.06
N ILE A 262 3.44 0.26 -5.91
CA ILE A 262 2.43 1.25 -6.27
C ILE A 262 2.17 2.14 -5.05
N LEU A 263 1.59 1.63 -3.98
CA LEU A 263 1.17 2.48 -2.86
C LEU A 263 2.36 3.19 -2.18
N PHE A 264 3.35 2.45 -1.67
CA PHE A 264 4.43 3.06 -0.90
C PHE A 264 5.41 3.82 -1.79
N ALA A 265 6.00 3.15 -2.78
CA ALA A 265 6.98 3.80 -3.64
C ALA A 265 6.36 4.97 -4.43
N GLY A 266 5.10 4.87 -4.85
CA GLY A 266 4.38 5.95 -5.54
C GLY A 266 4.16 7.19 -4.67
N ILE A 267 3.63 7.04 -3.44
CA ILE A 267 3.47 8.17 -2.50
C ILE A 267 4.81 8.85 -2.24
N VAL A 268 5.83 8.05 -2.01
CA VAL A 268 7.15 8.56 -1.62
C VAL A 268 7.82 9.27 -2.80
N SER A 269 7.69 8.74 -4.01
CA SER A 269 8.11 9.43 -5.22
C SER A 269 7.44 10.80 -5.36
N LEU A 270 6.12 10.90 -5.15
CA LEU A 270 5.42 12.19 -5.17
C LEU A 270 6.00 13.18 -4.15
N LEU A 271 6.26 12.74 -2.91
CA LEU A 271 6.90 13.57 -1.88
C LEU A 271 8.28 14.08 -2.31
N ASN A 272 9.08 13.24 -2.95
CA ASN A 272 10.39 13.63 -3.46
C ASN A 272 10.31 14.59 -4.64
N TYR A 273 9.32 14.43 -5.51
CA TYR A 273 9.07 15.36 -6.61
C TYR A 273 8.66 16.74 -6.10
N PHE A 274 7.88 16.80 -5.03
CA PHE A 274 7.57 18.05 -4.34
C PHE A 274 8.79 18.71 -3.72
N ALA A 275 9.67 17.93 -3.09
CA ALA A 275 10.91 18.46 -2.54
C ALA A 275 11.80 19.09 -3.62
N GLU A 276 11.91 18.44 -4.78
CA GLU A 276 12.64 18.97 -5.93
C GLU A 276 11.98 20.23 -6.50
N LEU A 277 10.65 20.24 -6.63
CA LEU A 277 9.92 21.43 -7.07
C LEU A 277 10.13 22.60 -6.10
N ASN A 278 10.09 22.36 -4.79
CA ASN A 278 10.34 23.37 -3.78
C ASN A 278 11.74 23.98 -3.91
N ARG A 279 12.75 23.14 -4.18
CA ARG A 279 14.12 23.59 -4.46
C ARG A 279 14.17 24.52 -5.67
N LYS A 280 13.51 24.14 -6.78
CA LYS A 280 13.46 24.98 -7.99
C LYS A 280 12.76 26.31 -7.72
N ILE A 281 11.66 26.33 -6.97
CA ILE A 281 10.93 27.55 -6.60
C ILE A 281 11.83 28.51 -5.80
N ARG A 282 12.65 28.00 -4.88
CA ARG A 282 13.55 28.83 -4.06
C ARG A 282 14.68 29.49 -4.85
N VAL A 283 15.11 28.86 -5.94
CA VAL A 283 16.17 29.39 -6.84
C VAL A 283 15.59 30.19 -8.00
N SER A 284 14.27 30.15 -8.20
CA SER A 284 13.60 30.86 -9.29
C SER A 284 13.56 32.36 -9.03
N GLU A 285 14.17 33.14 -9.90
CA GLU A 285 14.16 34.61 -9.85
C GLU A 285 13.32 35.20 -10.99
N THR A 286 13.18 34.47 -12.10
CA THR A 286 12.50 34.97 -13.29
C THR A 286 11.09 34.38 -13.47
N ALA A 287 10.19 35.10 -14.16
CA ALA A 287 8.88 34.56 -14.52
C ALA A 287 8.97 33.33 -15.45
N ALA A 288 10.04 33.20 -16.23
CA ALA A 288 10.28 32.01 -17.02
C ALA A 288 10.51 30.79 -16.11
N ASP A 289 11.29 30.96 -15.03
CA ASP A 289 11.54 29.90 -14.04
C ASP A 289 10.26 29.50 -13.31
N PHE A 290 9.46 30.49 -12.90
CA PHE A 290 8.16 30.25 -12.28
C PHE A 290 7.16 29.55 -13.22
N LYS A 291 7.20 29.86 -14.52
CA LYS A 291 6.41 29.15 -15.54
C LYS A 291 6.84 27.68 -15.64
N THR A 292 8.14 27.41 -15.60
CA THR A 292 8.70 26.04 -15.57
C THR A 292 8.30 25.30 -14.30
N CYS A 293 8.37 25.94 -13.13
CA CYS A 293 7.91 25.37 -11.85
C CYS A 293 6.40 25.04 -11.90
N THR A 294 5.59 25.91 -12.49
CA THR A 294 4.14 25.67 -12.65
C THR A 294 3.87 24.48 -13.58
N LYS A 295 4.63 24.37 -14.69
CA LYS A 295 4.55 23.22 -15.61
C LYS A 295 4.95 21.91 -14.91
N LEU A 296 5.98 21.95 -14.07
CA LEU A 296 6.41 20.83 -13.25
C LEU A 296 5.32 20.40 -12.26
N TYR A 297 4.72 21.34 -11.51
CA TYR A 297 3.61 21.05 -10.59
C TYR A 297 2.42 20.38 -11.32
N ARG A 298 2.02 20.90 -12.49
CA ARG A 298 0.96 20.29 -13.31
C ARG A 298 1.30 18.86 -13.75
N SER A 299 2.56 18.59 -14.01
CA SER A 299 3.02 17.24 -14.37
C SER A 299 2.94 16.29 -13.17
N ILE A 300 3.25 16.77 -11.96
CA ILE A 300 3.02 16.01 -10.70
C ILE A 300 1.51 15.78 -10.49
N GLN A 301 0.65 16.77 -10.76
CA GLN A 301 -0.81 16.61 -10.69
C GLN A 301 -1.34 15.53 -11.62
N ILE A 302 -0.81 15.43 -12.84
CA ILE A 302 -1.21 14.37 -13.77
C ILE A 302 -0.83 13.00 -13.21
N LEU A 303 0.40 12.86 -12.68
CA LEU A 303 0.85 11.61 -12.07
C LEU A 303 0.01 11.24 -10.84
N GLU A 304 -0.33 12.21 -10.00
CA GLU A 304 -1.21 12.00 -8.84
C GLU A 304 -2.63 11.58 -9.25
N LYS A 305 -3.18 12.14 -10.34
CA LYS A 305 -4.49 11.71 -10.86
C LYS A 305 -4.47 10.28 -11.36
N MET A 306 -3.43 9.89 -12.11
CA MET A 306 -3.24 8.50 -12.56
C MET A 306 -3.13 7.56 -11.35
N PHE A 307 -2.36 7.99 -10.34
CA PHE A 307 -2.17 7.23 -9.11
C PHE A 307 -3.46 7.05 -8.32
N ASN A 308 -4.22 8.13 -8.11
CA ASN A 308 -5.51 8.10 -7.44
C ASN A 308 -6.55 7.28 -8.21
N GLY A 309 -6.55 7.32 -9.54
CA GLY A 309 -7.48 6.52 -10.36
C GLY A 309 -7.36 5.03 -10.07
N PHE A 310 -6.13 4.52 -9.94
CA PHE A 310 -5.89 3.13 -9.55
C PHE A 310 -6.15 2.88 -8.05
N LEU A 311 -5.61 3.74 -7.19
CA LEU A 311 -5.64 3.55 -5.74
C LEU A 311 -7.05 3.64 -5.14
N MET A 312 -7.84 4.62 -5.57
CA MET A 312 -9.15 4.93 -4.97
C MET A 312 -10.17 3.83 -5.21
N VAL A 313 -10.10 3.14 -6.34
CA VAL A 313 -11.06 2.09 -6.70
C VAL A 313 -10.71 0.76 -6.03
N ARG A 314 -9.42 0.43 -5.96
CA ARG A 314 -9.00 -0.95 -5.67
C ARG A 314 -8.28 -1.11 -4.34
N LEU A 315 -7.35 -0.23 -4.03
CA LEU A 315 -6.33 -0.51 -3.02
C LEU A 315 -6.64 0.20 -1.70
N VAL A 316 -6.94 1.49 -1.73
CA VAL A 316 -7.19 2.31 -0.52
C VAL A 316 -8.46 1.89 0.22
N PRO A 317 -9.61 1.60 -0.44
CA PRO A 317 -10.80 1.05 0.22
C PRO A 317 -10.51 -0.15 1.11
N VAL A 318 -9.81 -1.12 0.54
CA VAL A 318 -9.48 -2.38 1.20
C VAL A 318 -8.45 -2.16 2.29
N TYR A 319 -7.45 -1.32 2.06
CA TYR A 319 -6.44 -0.99 3.07
C TYR A 319 -7.06 -0.29 4.29
N MET A 320 -7.93 0.69 4.08
CA MET A 320 -8.59 1.44 5.15
C MET A 320 -9.53 0.58 5.99
N LEU A 321 -10.16 -0.44 5.41
CA LEU A 321 -11.05 -1.35 6.13
C LEU A 321 -10.28 -2.50 6.78
N LEU A 322 -9.53 -3.27 5.99
CA LEU A 322 -8.99 -4.55 6.43
C LEU A 322 -7.68 -4.44 7.21
N MET A 323 -6.85 -3.41 7.00
CA MET A 323 -5.62 -3.28 7.79
C MET A 323 -5.90 -2.92 9.26
N PRO A 324 -6.82 -2.00 9.60
CA PRO A 324 -7.24 -1.81 11.00
C PRO A 324 -7.85 -3.06 11.61
N THR A 325 -8.72 -3.76 10.88
CA THR A 325 -9.29 -5.05 11.33
C THR A 325 -8.19 -6.08 11.62
N LEU A 326 -7.24 -6.24 10.71
CA LEU A 326 -6.12 -7.15 10.89
C LEU A 326 -5.25 -6.76 12.09
N GLN A 327 -5.04 -5.46 12.33
CA GLN A 327 -4.32 -4.96 13.51
C GLN A 327 -5.05 -5.34 14.81
N ILE A 328 -6.36 -5.10 14.88
CA ILE A 328 -7.18 -5.42 16.05
C ILE A 328 -7.12 -6.92 16.37
N LEU A 329 -7.30 -7.76 15.34
CA LEU A 329 -7.32 -9.22 15.50
C LEU A 329 -5.96 -9.75 15.94
N THR A 330 -4.89 -9.34 15.26
CA THR A 330 -3.53 -9.81 15.58
C THR A 330 -3.08 -9.33 16.96
N GLN A 331 -3.43 -8.11 17.35
CA GLN A 331 -3.19 -7.58 18.68
C GLN A 331 -3.97 -8.35 19.75
N TYR A 332 -5.26 -8.62 19.51
CA TYR A 332 -6.11 -9.39 20.40
C TYR A 332 -5.59 -10.81 20.61
N VAL A 333 -5.27 -11.53 19.53
CA VAL A 333 -4.70 -12.88 19.59
C VAL A 333 -3.36 -12.87 20.34
N SER A 334 -2.50 -11.89 20.08
CA SER A 334 -1.19 -11.78 20.75
C SER A 334 -1.32 -11.56 22.26
N ILE A 335 -2.35 -10.85 22.73
CA ILE A 335 -2.56 -10.58 24.16
C ILE A 335 -3.33 -11.72 24.83
N MET A 336 -4.46 -12.13 24.27
CA MET A 336 -5.43 -12.99 24.95
C MET A 336 -5.20 -14.49 24.74
N MET A 337 -4.47 -14.89 23.69
CA MET A 337 -4.35 -16.28 23.26
C MET A 337 -2.90 -16.79 23.28
N HIS A 338 -2.00 -16.08 23.97
CA HIS A 338 -0.59 -16.44 24.03
C HIS A 338 -0.34 -17.78 24.73
N ASP A 339 -1.19 -18.16 25.68
CA ASP A 339 -1.12 -19.46 26.36
C ASP A 339 -1.82 -20.60 25.60
N GLU A 340 -2.75 -20.26 24.70
CA GLU A 340 -3.56 -21.24 23.96
C GLU A 340 -2.88 -21.69 22.67
N ILE A 341 -2.00 -20.87 22.11
CA ILE A 341 -1.31 -21.13 20.84
C ILE A 341 0.13 -21.56 21.14
N PRO A 342 0.52 -22.80 20.80
CA PRO A 342 1.86 -23.30 21.11
C PRO A 342 2.95 -22.53 20.35
N MET A 343 4.12 -22.37 20.97
CA MET A 343 5.33 -21.91 20.26
C MET A 343 5.81 -23.01 19.31
N PRO A 344 6.30 -22.70 18.10
CA PRO A 344 6.57 -21.37 17.53
C PRO A 344 5.40 -20.73 16.77
N ALA A 345 4.24 -21.39 16.66
CA ALA A 345 3.07 -20.90 15.90
C ALA A 345 2.67 -19.48 16.30
N PHE A 346 2.70 -19.22 17.61
CA PHE A 346 2.35 -17.93 18.18
C PHE A 346 3.19 -16.77 17.63
N LEU A 347 4.47 -16.98 17.27
CA LEU A 347 5.37 -15.90 16.82
C LEU A 347 4.91 -15.19 15.54
N ILE A 348 4.06 -15.84 14.75
CA ILE A 348 3.49 -15.23 13.54
C ILE A 348 2.58 -14.05 13.90
N PHE A 349 1.82 -14.10 14.99
CA PHE A 349 0.83 -13.06 15.30
C PHE A 349 1.49 -11.74 15.73
N PRO A 350 2.48 -11.70 16.65
CA PRO A 350 3.20 -10.47 16.96
C PRO A 350 3.97 -9.91 15.76
N LEU A 351 4.53 -10.79 14.91
CA LEU A 351 5.22 -10.39 13.68
C LEU A 351 4.25 -9.69 12.71
N VAL A 352 3.10 -10.30 12.44
CA VAL A 352 2.07 -9.70 11.56
C VAL A 352 1.51 -8.43 12.19
N TRP A 353 1.23 -8.42 13.50
CA TRP A 353 0.79 -7.22 14.23
C TRP A 353 1.77 -6.06 14.06
N GLY A 354 3.07 -6.30 14.29
CA GLY A 354 4.11 -5.28 14.13
C GLY A 354 4.18 -4.76 12.69
N ASN A 355 4.11 -5.64 11.69
CA ASN A 355 4.05 -5.24 10.29
C ASN A 355 2.82 -4.36 10.01
N VAL A 356 1.63 -4.75 10.46
CA VAL A 356 0.38 -4.02 10.20
C VAL A 356 0.37 -2.67 10.93
N PHE A 357 0.84 -2.63 12.16
CA PHE A 357 0.98 -1.40 12.94
C PHE A 357 1.89 -0.38 12.23
N VAL A 358 3.11 -0.81 11.85
CA VAL A 358 4.06 0.05 11.13
C VAL A 358 3.47 0.49 9.78
N ASN A 359 2.86 -0.43 9.02
CA ASN A 359 2.24 -0.11 7.75
C ASN A 359 1.11 0.92 7.89
N ASN A 360 0.21 0.77 8.86
CA ASN A 360 -0.88 1.72 9.09
C ASN A 360 -0.34 3.11 9.42
N ILE A 361 0.58 3.21 10.37
CA ILE A 361 1.21 4.50 10.71
C ILE A 361 1.86 5.12 9.47
N PHE A 362 2.65 4.34 8.75
CA PHE A 362 3.50 4.86 7.69
C PHE A 362 2.70 5.29 6.45
N VAL A 363 1.79 4.44 5.95
CA VAL A 363 0.97 4.76 4.76
C VAL A 363 0.17 6.03 4.99
N PHE A 364 -0.59 6.10 6.10
CA PHE A 364 -1.48 7.22 6.33
C PHE A 364 -0.71 8.51 6.63
N THR A 365 0.44 8.40 7.32
CA THR A 365 1.31 9.57 7.56
C THR A 365 1.86 10.11 6.25
N LEU A 366 2.44 9.26 5.39
CA LEU A 366 2.99 9.70 4.11
C LEU A 366 1.91 10.24 3.17
N ALA A 367 0.73 9.62 3.12
CA ALA A 367 -0.39 10.11 2.35
C ALA A 367 -0.85 11.51 2.81
N SER A 368 -0.89 11.76 4.13
CA SER A 368 -1.22 13.08 4.67
C SER A 368 -0.18 14.15 4.33
N TRP A 369 1.09 13.76 4.24
CA TRP A 369 2.18 14.66 3.90
C TRP A 369 2.08 15.17 2.47
N VAL A 370 1.58 14.37 1.53
CA VAL A 370 1.32 14.78 0.14
C VAL A 370 0.42 16.02 0.11
N ASN A 371 -0.66 16.03 0.91
CA ASN A 371 -1.59 17.16 1.01
C ASN A 371 -0.95 18.39 1.67
N ASN A 372 -0.23 18.18 2.78
CA ASN A 372 0.39 19.28 3.52
C ASN A 372 1.51 19.96 2.72
N ILE A 373 2.39 19.17 2.11
CA ILE A 373 3.51 19.66 1.30
C ILE A 373 3.02 20.32 0.03
N SER A 374 2.04 19.74 -0.67
CA SER A 374 1.50 20.35 -1.90
C SER A 374 0.82 21.69 -1.62
N THR A 375 0.10 21.82 -0.50
CA THR A 375 -0.47 23.10 -0.03
C THR A 375 0.61 24.13 0.26
N LYS A 376 1.65 23.72 0.99
CA LYS A 376 2.79 24.58 1.35
C LYS A 376 3.50 25.10 0.09
N ILE A 377 3.83 24.21 -0.84
CA ILE A 377 4.53 24.56 -2.09
C ILE A 377 3.70 25.51 -2.93
N LEU A 378 2.39 25.27 -3.06
CA LEU A 378 1.51 26.15 -3.83
C LEU A 378 1.48 27.57 -3.23
N ARG A 379 1.38 27.67 -1.90
CA ARG A 379 1.42 28.95 -1.18
C ARG A 379 2.77 29.65 -1.34
N GLU A 380 3.88 28.93 -1.18
CA GLU A 380 5.23 29.48 -1.36
C GLU A 380 5.45 29.98 -2.79
N THR A 381 4.96 29.24 -3.79
CA THR A 381 5.02 29.63 -5.21
C THR A 381 4.28 30.93 -5.44
N VAL A 382 3.03 31.03 -4.97
CA VAL A 382 2.22 32.26 -5.12
C VAL A 382 2.87 33.43 -4.38
N ASN A 383 3.37 33.22 -3.17
CA ASN A 383 4.03 34.26 -2.38
C ASN A 383 5.35 34.73 -3.00
N ALA A 384 6.13 33.82 -3.59
CA ALA A 384 7.35 34.15 -4.32
C ALA A 384 7.01 35.02 -5.55
N MET A 385 6.04 34.60 -6.37
CA MET A 385 5.59 35.39 -7.53
C MET A 385 5.08 36.80 -7.16
N VAL A 386 4.46 36.96 -5.98
CA VAL A 386 4.01 38.27 -5.49
C VAL A 386 5.19 39.16 -5.07
N ARG A 387 6.19 38.59 -4.37
CA ARG A 387 7.33 39.34 -3.81
C ARG A 387 8.23 39.97 -4.86
N TYR A 388 8.48 39.28 -5.97
CA TYR A 388 9.40 39.80 -6.99
C TYR A 388 8.84 40.99 -7.80
N GLY A 389 7.59 41.43 -7.57
CA GLY A 389 7.12 42.74 -8.06
C GLY A 389 6.95 42.86 -9.58
N TRP A 390 6.62 41.79 -10.30
CA TRP A 390 6.54 41.81 -11.76
C TRP A 390 5.28 42.53 -12.24
N GLY A 391 5.41 43.49 -13.17
CA GLY A 391 4.34 44.31 -13.75
C GLY A 391 3.29 43.52 -14.57
N GLY A 392 2.42 44.23 -15.33
CA GLY A 392 1.12 43.80 -15.88
C GLY A 392 0.92 42.36 -16.44
N ARG A 393 1.98 41.63 -16.85
CA ARG A 393 1.91 40.19 -17.19
C ARG A 393 1.66 39.26 -15.97
N ARG A 394 1.68 39.81 -14.74
CA ARG A 394 1.43 39.14 -13.44
C ARG A 394 0.10 38.38 -13.36
N SER A 395 -0.96 38.94 -13.95
CA SER A 395 -2.32 38.42 -13.79
C SER A 395 -2.44 36.99 -14.31
N ALA A 396 -1.85 36.69 -15.47
CA ALA A 396 -1.99 35.38 -16.10
C ALA A 396 -1.23 34.27 -15.35
N ILE A 397 0.03 34.50 -14.94
CA ILE A 397 0.85 33.48 -14.27
C ILE A 397 0.31 33.20 -12.87
N ILE A 398 -0.05 34.24 -12.11
CA ILE A 398 -0.65 34.06 -10.78
C ILE A 398 -2.01 33.36 -10.88
N LYS A 399 -2.84 33.70 -11.87
CA LYS A 399 -4.09 32.96 -12.13
C LYS A 399 -3.80 31.50 -12.46
N GLY A 400 -2.77 31.22 -13.27
CA GLY A 400 -2.35 29.87 -13.60
C GLY A 400 -1.87 29.05 -12.40
N ALA A 401 -1.12 29.66 -11.49
CA ALA A 401 -0.69 29.03 -10.24
C ALA A 401 -1.89 28.82 -9.29
N LYS A 402 -2.76 29.82 -9.11
CA LYS A 402 -3.99 29.70 -8.30
C LYS A 402 -4.99 28.69 -8.84
N ALA A 403 -4.99 28.45 -10.15
CA ALA A 403 -5.79 27.41 -10.79
C ALA A 403 -5.26 26.00 -10.52
N CYS A 404 -4.02 25.85 -10.02
CA CYS A 404 -3.51 24.55 -9.63
C CYS A 404 -4.15 24.14 -8.30
N THR A 405 -4.81 22.98 -8.30
CA THR A 405 -5.40 22.39 -7.10
C THR A 405 -4.35 21.73 -6.21
N VAL A 406 -4.58 21.76 -4.89
CA VAL A 406 -3.82 20.97 -3.92
C VAL A 406 -3.95 19.48 -4.24
N LEU A 407 -2.84 18.75 -4.18
CA LEU A 407 -2.79 17.30 -4.45
C LEU A 407 -3.11 16.54 -3.16
N LYS A 408 -3.90 15.46 -3.27
CA LYS A 408 -4.34 14.68 -2.11
C LYS A 408 -4.53 13.22 -2.50
N ILE A 409 -4.02 12.31 -1.66
CA ILE A 409 -4.34 10.90 -1.83
C ILE A 409 -5.81 10.70 -1.45
N LYS A 410 -6.62 10.34 -2.44
CA LYS A 410 -8.08 10.22 -2.28
C LYS A 410 -8.46 8.85 -1.75
N PHE A 411 -9.48 8.85 -0.91
CA PHE A 411 -10.17 7.66 -0.43
C PHE A 411 -11.66 7.89 -0.63
N CYS A 412 -12.27 7.16 -1.57
CA CYS A 412 -13.64 7.42 -1.98
C CYS A 412 -13.84 8.92 -2.30
N SER A 413 -14.87 9.56 -1.75
CA SER A 413 -15.12 11.01 -1.86
C SER A 413 -14.25 11.86 -0.92
N ASN A 414 -13.48 11.25 -0.01
CA ASN A 414 -12.67 11.90 1.02
C ASN A 414 -11.16 11.86 0.69
N PHE A 415 -10.33 12.37 1.60
CA PHE A 415 -8.87 12.32 1.49
C PHE A 415 -8.25 12.02 2.86
N ILE A 416 -7.04 11.48 2.83
CA ILE A 416 -6.28 11.15 4.05
C ILE A 416 -5.65 12.44 4.59
N ASP A 417 -6.06 12.86 5.78
CA ASP A 417 -5.52 14.02 6.47
C ASP A 417 -4.46 13.64 7.51
N SER A 418 -3.84 14.62 8.17
CA SER A 418 -2.80 14.36 9.18
C SER A 418 -3.35 13.77 10.49
N GLY A 419 -4.67 13.84 10.72
CA GLY A 419 -5.33 13.25 11.88
C GLY A 419 -5.66 11.77 11.69
N THR A 420 -5.84 11.34 10.43
CA THR A 420 -6.25 9.99 10.04
C THR A 420 -5.40 8.88 10.68
N PRO A 421 -4.05 8.93 10.68
CA PRO A 421 -3.25 7.88 11.32
C PRO A 421 -3.55 7.74 12.81
N LEU A 422 -3.70 8.86 13.53
CA LEU A 422 -3.98 8.86 14.98
C LEU A 422 -5.39 8.35 15.27
N VAL A 423 -6.37 8.74 14.46
CA VAL A 423 -7.76 8.26 14.58
C VAL A 423 -7.83 6.75 14.36
N ILE A 424 -7.15 6.23 13.33
CA ILE A 424 -7.11 4.80 13.03
C ILE A 424 -6.45 4.02 14.17
N GLN A 425 -5.33 4.50 14.71
CA GLN A 425 -4.66 3.82 15.82
C GLN A 425 -5.49 3.84 17.10
N ASN A 426 -6.08 4.99 17.43
CA ASN A 426 -6.99 5.08 18.58
C ASN A 426 -8.18 4.13 18.42
N PHE A 427 -8.75 4.04 17.21
CA PHE A 427 -9.79 3.07 16.90
C PHE A 427 -9.32 1.62 17.11
N CYS A 428 -8.15 1.24 16.58
CA CYS A 428 -7.61 -0.11 16.75
C CYS A 428 -7.39 -0.48 18.22
N LEU A 429 -6.80 0.44 18.99
CA LEU A 429 -6.56 0.23 20.42
C LEU A 429 -7.88 0.12 21.21
N ALA A 430 -8.83 1.03 20.96
CA ALA A 430 -10.12 1.01 21.63
C ALA A 430 -10.90 -0.29 21.36
N GLN A 431 -10.96 -0.72 20.09
CA GLN A 431 -11.64 -1.97 19.71
C GLN A 431 -10.96 -3.20 20.32
N THR A 432 -9.62 -3.24 20.33
CA THR A 432 -8.87 -4.32 20.98
C THR A 432 -9.18 -4.38 22.48
N MET A 433 -9.18 -3.23 23.17
CA MET A 433 -9.54 -3.16 24.59
C MET A 433 -10.97 -3.62 24.85
N SER A 434 -11.94 -3.23 24.00
CA SER A 434 -13.32 -3.71 24.10
C SER A 434 -13.41 -5.23 23.96
N LEU A 435 -12.69 -5.83 23.00
CA LEU A 435 -12.65 -7.29 22.83
C LEU A 435 -12.03 -8.00 24.05
N ILE A 436 -10.96 -7.44 24.62
CA ILE A 436 -10.32 -7.96 25.84
C ILE A 436 -11.31 -7.94 27.02
N LEU A 437 -12.00 -6.82 27.24
CA LEU A 437 -12.97 -6.69 28.34
C LEU A 437 -14.15 -7.66 28.20
N ILE A 438 -14.69 -7.82 26.99
CA ILE A 438 -15.78 -8.77 26.71
C ILE A 438 -15.31 -10.21 26.98
N SER A 439 -14.08 -10.55 26.56
CA SER A 439 -13.52 -11.88 26.82
C SER A 439 -13.26 -12.13 28.29
N GLY A 440 -12.74 -11.13 29.02
CA GLY A 440 -12.47 -11.23 30.47
C GLY A 440 -13.74 -11.42 31.28
N SER A 441 -14.81 -10.67 30.96
CA SER A 441 -16.10 -10.80 31.65
C SER A 441 -16.74 -12.18 31.49
N ARG A 442 -16.44 -12.92 30.42
CA ARG A 442 -16.96 -14.28 30.21
C ARG A 442 -16.19 -15.35 31.00
N LYS A 443 -14.89 -15.15 31.27
CA LYS A 443 -14.08 -16.10 32.05
C LYS A 443 -14.42 -16.09 33.55
N GLY A 444 -15.02 -15.00 34.05
CA GLY A 444 -15.43 -14.87 35.45
C GLY A 444 -16.85 -15.35 35.76
N ARG A 445 -17.62 -15.79 34.76
CA ARG A 445 -18.89 -16.51 34.93
C ARG A 445 -18.63 -17.99 34.69
#